data_AF-A0A966XYQ0-F1
#
_entry.id   AF-A0A966XYQ0-F1
#
_cell.length_a   1.000
_cell.length_b   1.000
_cell.length_c   1.000
_cell.angle_alpha   90.00
_cell.angle_beta   90.00
_cell.angle_gamma   90.00
#
_symmetry.space_group_name_H-M   'P 1'
#
loop_
_entity.id
_entity.type
_entity.pdbx_description
1 polymer ?
#
loop_
_entity_poly.entity_id
_entity_poly.type
_entity_poly.pdbx_seq_one_letter_code
_entity_poly.pdbx_strand_id
1 'polypeptide(L)'
;MRWLLPLLAGVVLFVPLAGSAETAGPLLRVLDGDTYEILIEGFPTRVRLANADTPETGPRAKCAAELALGNRATDFVRAQVSEHAVAVFPTGKLDKYRRVLATLTIDGEDLGGLLVKNGLARWYGGERRPGWCGER
;
A
#
# COMPACT_ATOMS: atom_id res chain seq x y z
N MET A 1 -35.65 -36.67 -50.91
CA MET A 1 -36.02 -35.40 -50.28
C MET A 1 -35.24 -35.23 -48.98
N ARG A 2 -34.52 -34.10 -48.85
CA ARG A 2 -34.10 -33.39 -47.62
C ARG A 2 -33.46 -34.19 -46.48
N TRP A 3 -32.13 -34.16 -46.45
CA TRP A 3 -31.31 -34.43 -45.27
C TRP A 3 -31.31 -33.17 -44.37
N LEU A 4 -31.78 -33.29 -43.13
CA LEU A 4 -31.73 -32.23 -42.13
C LEU A 4 -30.45 -32.42 -41.29
N LEU A 5 -29.46 -31.55 -41.46
CA LEU A 5 -28.31 -31.43 -40.55
C LEU A 5 -28.73 -30.64 -39.30
N PRO A 6 -28.35 -31.06 -38.07
CA PRO A 6 -28.61 -30.29 -36.88
C PRO A 6 -27.60 -29.14 -36.76
N LEU A 7 -28.10 -27.94 -36.52
CA LEU A 7 -27.31 -26.77 -36.12
C LEU A 7 -26.77 -26.99 -34.71
N LEU A 8 -25.49 -27.30 -34.58
CA LEU A 8 -24.78 -27.26 -33.29
C LEU A 8 -24.51 -25.78 -32.96
N ALA A 9 -25.31 -25.21 -32.06
CA ALA A 9 -25.05 -23.92 -31.45
C ALA A 9 -23.83 -24.04 -30.52
N GLY A 10 -22.67 -23.55 -30.97
CA GLY A 10 -21.45 -23.50 -30.16
C GLY A 10 -21.62 -22.54 -28.99
N VAL A 11 -21.63 -23.08 -27.77
CA VAL A 11 -21.55 -22.28 -26.54
C VAL A 11 -20.13 -21.76 -26.40
N VAL A 12 -19.92 -20.48 -26.67
CA VAL A 12 -18.64 -19.81 -26.39
C VAL A 12 -18.63 -19.44 -24.91
N LEU A 13 -17.93 -20.22 -24.10
CA LEU A 13 -17.67 -19.91 -22.69
C LEU A 13 -16.66 -18.76 -22.63
N PHE A 14 -17.15 -17.57 -22.28
CA PHE A 14 -16.30 -16.42 -21.99
C PHE A 14 -15.66 -16.63 -20.62
N VAL A 15 -14.44 -17.17 -20.58
CA VAL A 15 -13.67 -17.29 -19.34
C VAL A 15 -13.05 -15.92 -19.05
N PRO A 16 -13.39 -15.26 -17.93
CA PRO A 16 -12.77 -13.99 -17.60
C PRO A 16 -11.29 -14.24 -17.29
N LEU A 17 -10.42 -13.53 -18.01
CA LEU A 17 -9.00 -13.48 -17.70
C LEU A 17 -8.85 -12.66 -16.41
N ALA A 18 -8.85 -13.34 -15.26
CA ALA A 18 -8.43 -12.71 -14.01
C ALA A 18 -6.95 -12.36 -14.15
N GLY A 19 -6.65 -11.10 -14.46
CA GLY A 19 -5.29 -10.60 -14.41
C GLY A 19 -4.81 -10.65 -12.96
N SER A 20 -3.84 -11.52 -12.67
CA SER A 20 -3.15 -11.52 -11.39
C SER A 20 -2.39 -10.20 -11.28
N ALA A 21 -2.93 -9.23 -10.53
CA ALA A 21 -2.10 -8.16 -10.02
C ALA A 21 -1.01 -8.84 -9.19
N GLU A 22 0.26 -8.65 -9.56
CA GLU A 22 1.38 -9.15 -8.77
C GLU A 22 1.36 -8.43 -7.42
N THR A 23 0.67 -9.03 -6.45
CA THR A 23 0.83 -8.69 -5.05
C THR A 23 2.26 -9.01 -4.68
N ALA A 24 3.01 -8.02 -4.22
CA ALA A 24 4.32 -8.28 -3.64
C ALA A 24 4.19 -9.29 -2.48
N GLY A 25 5.29 -9.95 -2.12
CA GLY A 25 5.28 -10.99 -1.08
C GLY A 25 4.95 -10.46 0.32
N PRO A 26 5.03 -11.31 1.35
CA PRO A 26 4.54 -10.97 2.69
C PRO A 26 5.20 -9.72 3.27
N LEU A 27 4.40 -8.91 3.99
CA LEU A 27 4.90 -7.83 4.83
C LEU A 27 5.66 -8.44 6.01
N LEU A 28 6.95 -8.12 6.11
CA LEU A 28 7.85 -8.65 7.14
C LEU A 28 7.87 -7.77 8.39
N ARG A 29 7.87 -6.44 8.20
CA ARG A 29 7.97 -5.49 9.32
C ARG A 29 7.40 -4.12 8.97
N VAL A 30 6.69 -3.53 9.94
CA VAL A 30 6.30 -2.10 9.94
C VAL A 30 7.37 -1.30 10.68
N LEU A 31 8.03 -0.39 9.96
CA LEU A 31 9.13 0.43 10.52
C LEU A 31 8.59 1.76 11.07
N ASP A 32 7.76 2.43 10.29
CA ASP A 32 6.97 3.59 10.68
C ASP A 32 5.66 3.59 9.86
N GLY A 33 4.80 4.60 10.03
CA GLY A 33 3.47 4.65 9.43
C GLY A 33 3.43 4.66 7.89
N ASP A 34 4.56 4.90 7.22
CA ASP A 34 4.63 4.92 5.75
C ASP A 34 5.82 4.13 5.17
N THR A 35 6.59 3.42 5.99
CA THR A 35 7.76 2.64 5.59
C THR A 35 7.68 1.21 6.12
N TYR A 36 7.87 0.25 5.21
CA TYR A 36 7.73 -1.18 5.45
C TYR A 36 8.94 -1.96 4.96
N GLU A 37 9.11 -3.16 5.49
CA GLU A 37 9.98 -4.19 4.92
C GLU A 37 9.08 -5.31 4.38
N ILE A 38 9.18 -5.58 3.09
CA ILE A 38 8.31 -6.50 2.36
C ILE A 38 9.19 -7.46 1.57
N LEU A 39 8.83 -8.73 1.53
CA LEU A 39 9.56 -9.71 0.73
C LEU A 39 9.19 -9.53 -0.75
N ILE A 40 10.12 -9.04 -1.56
CA ILE A 40 9.95 -8.86 -3.00
C ILE A 40 11.00 -9.71 -3.70
N GLU A 41 10.59 -10.59 -4.61
CA GLU A 41 11.50 -11.52 -5.32
C GLU A 41 12.41 -12.35 -4.39
N GLY A 42 11.93 -12.65 -3.17
CA GLY A 42 12.70 -13.40 -2.17
C GLY A 42 13.66 -12.57 -1.32
N PHE A 43 13.70 -11.24 -1.49
CA PHE A 43 14.59 -10.35 -0.73
C PHE A 43 13.80 -9.35 0.14
N PRO A 44 14.21 -9.12 1.41
CA PRO A 44 13.66 -8.03 2.23
C PRO A 44 13.91 -6.68 1.57
N THR A 45 12.84 -6.02 1.17
CA THR A 45 12.89 -4.77 0.41
C THR A 45 12.23 -3.65 1.20
N ARG A 46 12.90 -2.50 1.28
CA ARG A 46 12.33 -1.29 1.90
C ARG A 46 11.32 -0.68 0.94
N VAL A 47 10.06 -0.63 1.38
CA VAL A 47 8.94 -0.07 0.64
C VAL A 47 8.47 1.18 1.36
N ARG A 48 8.21 2.24 0.61
CA ARG A 48 7.59 3.47 1.07
C ARG A 48 6.19 3.60 0.44
N LEU A 49 5.22 3.94 1.28
CA LEU A 49 3.87 4.26 0.83
C LEU A 49 3.89 5.46 -0.13
N ALA A 50 3.32 5.26 -1.32
CA ALA A 50 3.43 6.22 -2.41
C ALA A 50 2.43 7.37 -2.31
N ASN A 51 1.24 7.12 -1.76
CA ASN A 51 0.10 8.03 -1.77
C ASN A 51 -0.13 8.78 -0.46
N ALA A 52 0.55 8.43 0.63
CA ALA A 52 0.42 9.15 1.89
C ALA A 52 1.78 9.34 2.59
N ASP A 53 1.86 10.40 3.39
CA ASP A 53 3.00 10.74 4.24
C ASP A 53 2.56 10.70 5.70
N THR A 54 3.32 10.00 6.54
CA THR A 54 3.10 9.96 7.99
C THR A 54 4.16 10.76 8.73
N PRO A 55 3.86 11.27 9.93
CA PRO A 55 4.87 11.93 10.77
C PRO A 55 6.02 10.99 11.13
N GLU A 56 7.23 11.56 11.22
CA GLU A 56 8.44 10.81 11.51
C GLU A 56 8.47 10.26 12.94
N THR A 57 9.15 9.13 13.16
CA THR A 57 9.31 8.48 14.47
C THR A 57 10.75 8.51 14.98
N GLY A 58 10.91 8.26 16.28
CA GLY A 58 12.21 8.14 16.95
C GLY A 58 13.07 9.41 16.78
N PRO A 59 14.39 9.28 16.50
CA PRO A 59 15.29 10.42 16.40
C PRO A 59 15.05 11.30 15.16
N ARG A 60 14.20 10.88 14.22
CA ARG A 60 13.84 11.67 13.02
C ARG A 60 12.72 12.67 13.29
N ALA A 61 11.93 12.46 14.35
CA ALA A 61 10.87 13.38 14.73
C ALA A 61 11.46 14.73 15.16
N LYS A 62 10.94 15.83 14.61
CA LYS A 62 11.45 17.20 14.87
C LYS A 62 10.83 17.85 16.09
N CYS A 63 9.74 17.29 16.62
CA CYS A 63 9.08 17.75 17.83
C CYS A 63 8.25 16.63 18.48
N ALA A 64 7.88 16.83 19.75
CA ALA A 64 7.09 15.86 20.53
C ALA A 64 5.71 15.56 19.91
N ALA A 65 5.08 16.55 19.29
CA ALA A 65 3.78 16.38 18.63
C ALA A 65 3.89 15.47 17.39
N GLU A 66 4.93 15.67 16.57
CA GLU A 66 5.23 14.80 15.42
C GLU A 66 5.52 13.37 15.91
N LEU A 67 6.38 13.20 16.92
CA LEU A 67 6.70 11.88 17.47
C LEU A 67 5.45 11.14 17.97
N ALA A 68 4.58 11.83 18.71
CA ALA A 68 3.35 11.25 19.23
C ALA A 68 2.39 10.83 18.10
N LEU A 69 2.25 11.65 17.06
CA LEU A 69 1.40 11.33 15.91
C LEU A 69 2.01 10.20 15.06
N GLY A 70 3.34 10.20 14.84
CA GLY A 70 4.04 9.15 14.10
C GLY A 70 3.98 7.79 14.79
N ASN A 71 4.09 7.76 16.12
CA ASN A 71 3.89 6.53 16.89
C ASN A 71 2.46 6.00 16.75
N ARG A 72 1.44 6.88 16.86
CA ARG A 72 0.04 6.50 16.63
C ARG A 72 -0.21 5.97 15.22
N ALA A 73 0.38 6.60 14.20
CA ALA A 73 0.31 6.12 12.83
C ALA A 73 0.92 4.71 12.70
N THR A 74 2.10 4.51 13.28
CA THR A 74 2.80 3.22 13.26
C THR A 74 1.99 2.13 13.96
N ASP A 75 1.43 2.41 15.13
CA ASP A 75 0.65 1.44 15.91
C ASP A 75 -0.68 1.12 15.22
N PHE A 76 -1.32 2.11 14.58
CA PHE A 76 -2.48 1.89 13.73
C PHE A 76 -2.15 0.90 12.59
N VAL A 77 -1.08 1.14 11.83
CA VAL A 77 -0.71 0.21 10.74
C VAL A 77 -0.40 -1.19 11.28
N ARG A 78 0.31 -1.30 12.41
CA ARG A 78 0.60 -2.60 13.03
C ARG A 78 -0.66 -3.38 13.36
N ALA A 79 -1.67 -2.73 13.95
CA ALA A 79 -2.95 -3.35 14.25
C ALA A 79 -3.66 -3.82 12.97
N GLN A 80 -3.65 -2.99 11.91
CA GLN A 80 -4.26 -3.35 10.63
C GLN A 80 -3.56 -4.56 9.99
N VAL A 81 -2.23 -4.59 9.93
CA VAL A 81 -1.51 -5.68 9.25
C VAL A 81 -1.45 -6.99 10.05
N SER A 82 -1.71 -6.95 11.37
CA SER A 82 -1.76 -8.17 12.20
C SER A 82 -3.06 -8.94 12.05
N GLU A 83 -4.15 -8.27 11.68
CA GLU A 83 -5.50 -8.85 11.67
C GLU A 83 -6.03 -9.11 10.25
N HIS A 84 -5.38 -8.54 9.22
CA HIS A 84 -5.94 -8.45 7.87
C HIS A 84 -4.94 -8.81 6.77
N ALA A 85 -5.47 -9.15 5.59
CA ALA A 85 -4.65 -9.46 4.42
C ALA A 85 -4.08 -8.18 3.79
N VAL A 86 -2.77 -8.16 3.57
CA VAL A 86 -2.05 -7.04 2.95
C VAL A 86 -1.76 -7.36 1.50
N ALA A 87 -2.18 -6.49 0.60
CA ALA A 87 -1.76 -6.50 -0.80
C ALA A 87 -0.89 -5.27 -1.10
N VAL A 88 0.17 -5.48 -1.88
CA VAL A 88 1.20 -4.48 -2.15
C VAL A 88 1.30 -4.29 -3.65
N PHE A 89 1.21 -3.03 -4.09
CA PHE A 89 1.20 -2.65 -5.50
C PHE A 89 2.36 -1.70 -5.79
N PRO A 90 3.53 -2.22 -6.22
CA PRO A 90 4.66 -1.39 -6.60
C PRO A 90 4.33 -0.45 -7.76
N THR A 91 4.77 0.80 -7.68
CA THR A 91 4.57 1.82 -8.73
C THR A 91 5.61 1.74 -9.86
N GLY A 92 6.60 0.84 -9.75
CA GLY A 92 7.76 0.78 -10.63
C GLY A 92 8.79 1.89 -10.42
N LYS A 93 8.63 2.73 -9.39
CA LYS A 93 9.50 3.86 -9.07
C LYS A 93 10.22 3.68 -7.74
N LEU A 94 11.36 4.36 -7.61
CA LEU A 94 12.11 4.46 -6.36
C LEU A 94 12.10 5.90 -5.85
N ASP A 95 12.15 6.08 -4.53
CA ASP A 95 12.43 7.39 -3.94
C ASP A 95 13.93 7.73 -3.99
N LYS A 96 14.28 8.96 -3.57
CA LYS A 96 15.69 9.43 -3.52
C LYS A 96 16.59 8.61 -2.58
N TYR A 97 16.01 7.83 -1.67
CA TYR A 97 16.72 6.92 -0.77
C TYR A 97 16.71 5.48 -1.27
N ARG A 98 16.33 5.25 -2.54
CA ARG A 98 16.28 3.94 -3.20
C ARG A 98 15.28 2.98 -2.57
N ARG A 99 14.25 3.48 -1.88
CA ARG A 99 13.10 2.67 -1.43
C ARG A 99 12.11 2.48 -2.57
N VAL A 100 11.51 1.31 -2.67
CA VAL A 100 10.41 1.05 -3.61
C VAL A 100 9.19 1.86 -3.22
N LEU A 101 8.60 2.59 -4.16
CA LEU A 101 7.33 3.28 -3.96
C LEU A 101 6.18 2.33 -4.31
N ALA A 102 5.25 2.12 -3.37
CA ALA A 102 4.09 1.26 -3.58
C ALA A 102 2.84 1.82 -2.89
N THR A 103 1.65 1.47 -3.39
CA THR A 103 0.41 1.57 -2.61
C THR A 103 0.13 0.22 -1.95
N LEU A 104 -0.52 0.25 -0.79
CA LEU A 104 -0.88 -0.94 -0.02
C LEU A 104 -2.39 -0.93 0.22
N THR A 105 -3.01 -2.10 0.19
CA THR A 105 -4.39 -2.28 0.62
C THR A 105 -4.49 -3.29 1.76
N ILE A 106 -5.40 -3.04 2.69
CA ILE A 106 -5.78 -3.91 3.81
C ILE A 106 -7.19 -4.40 3.53
N ASP A 107 -7.38 -5.71 3.33
CA ASP A 107 -8.68 -6.31 2.95
C ASP A 107 -9.38 -5.58 1.77
N GLY A 108 -8.59 -5.05 0.85
CA GLY A 108 -9.07 -4.30 -0.32
C GLY A 108 -9.30 -2.80 -0.11
N GLU A 109 -9.15 -2.27 1.11
CA GLU A 109 -9.20 -0.83 1.38
C GLU A 109 -7.79 -0.20 1.32
N ASP A 110 -7.66 0.98 0.70
CA ASP A 110 -6.38 1.67 0.55
C ASP A 110 -5.82 2.15 1.91
N LEU A 111 -4.62 1.72 2.25
CA LEU A 111 -3.97 2.03 3.53
C LEU A 111 -3.66 3.52 3.68
N GLY A 112 -3.27 4.19 2.59
CA GLY A 112 -3.05 5.63 2.58
C GLY A 112 -4.32 6.40 2.94
N GLY A 113 -5.44 6.03 2.33
CA GLY A 113 -6.76 6.56 2.63
C GLY A 113 -7.20 6.30 4.07
N LEU A 114 -6.97 5.09 4.60
CA LEU A 114 -7.23 4.76 6.00
C LEU A 114 -6.44 5.67 6.96
N LEU A 115 -5.15 5.86 6.70
CA LEU A 115 -4.29 6.72 7.52
C LEU A 115 -4.76 8.18 7.48
N VAL A 116 -5.08 8.70 6.29
CA VAL A 116 -5.58 10.08 6.13
C VAL A 116 -6.94 10.26 6.82
N LYS A 117 -7.87 9.31 6.65
CA LYS A 117 -9.20 9.32 7.28
C LYS A 117 -9.11 9.37 8.80
N ASN A 118 -8.10 8.72 9.39
CA ASN A 118 -7.87 8.72 10.83
C ASN A 118 -6.99 9.89 11.32
N GLY A 119 -6.63 10.84 10.44
CA GLY A 119 -5.79 12.00 10.79
C GLY A 119 -4.34 11.63 11.12
N LEU A 120 -3.86 10.47 10.64
CA LEU A 120 -2.54 9.92 10.89
C LEU A 120 -1.55 10.16 9.74
N ALA A 121 -2.05 10.60 8.58
CA ALA A 121 -1.26 10.93 7.41
C ALA A 121 -1.84 12.12 6.65
N ARG A 122 -1.05 12.65 5.71
CA ARG A 122 -1.48 13.58 4.66
C ARG A 122 -1.37 12.87 3.31
N TRP A 123 -2.26 13.18 2.36
CA TRP A 123 -2.07 12.76 0.97
C TRP A 123 -0.73 13.28 0.45
N TYR A 124 -0.04 12.45 -0.32
CA TYR A 124 1.27 12.76 -0.86
C TYR A 124 1.36 12.32 -2.33
N GLY A 125 1.64 13.28 -3.21
CA GLY A 125 1.76 13.06 -4.66
C GLY A 125 3.18 13.28 -5.22
N GLY A 126 4.18 13.52 -4.37
CA GLY A 126 5.56 13.83 -4.77
C GLY A 126 5.98 15.29 -4.57
N GLU A 127 5.08 16.14 -4.08
CA GLU A 127 5.32 17.55 -3.76
C GLU A 127 6.18 17.76 -2.50
N ARG A 128 6.56 19.02 -2.23
CA ARG A 128 7.26 19.35 -0.99
C ARG A 128 6.33 19.15 0.21
N ARG A 129 6.76 18.30 1.15
CA ARG A 129 6.01 18.00 2.37
C ARG A 129 6.10 19.15 3.37
N PRO A 130 4.97 19.71 3.85
CA PRO A 130 5.00 20.58 5.01
C PRO A 130 5.44 19.76 6.23
N GLY A 131 6.11 20.41 7.19
CA GLY A 131 6.50 19.77 8.43
C GLY A 131 5.29 19.29 9.25
N TRP A 132 5.53 18.35 10.17
CA TRP A 132 4.53 17.87 11.13
C TRP A 132 4.56 18.62 12.46
N CYS A 133 5.60 19.41 12.68
CA CYS A 133 5.65 20.39 13.75
C CYS A 133 4.86 21.61 13.32
N GLY A 134 3.95 22.06 14.19
CA GLY A 134 2.89 22.98 13.82
C GLY A 134 3.38 24.24 13.11
N GLU A 135 2.53 24.79 12.25
CA GLU A 135 2.21 26.20 12.42
C GLU A 135 1.20 26.26 13.57
N ARG A 136 1.61 26.85 14.69
CA ARG A 136 0.66 27.51 15.57
C ARG A 136 0.52 28.94 15.06
#